data_AF-A0A366IIH3-F1
#
_entry.id   AF-A0A366IIH3-F1
#
_cell.length_a   1.000
_cell.length_b   1.000
_cell.length_c   1.000
_cell.angle_alpha   90.00
_cell.angle_beta   90.00
_cell.angle_gamma   90.00
#
_symmetry.space_group_name_H-M   'P 1'
#
loop_
_entity.id
_entity.type
_entity.pdbx_description
1 polymer ?
#
loop_
_entity_poly.entity_id
_entity_poly.type
_entity_poly.pdbx_seq_one_letter_code
_entity_poly.pdbx_strand_id
1 'polypeptide(L)'
;MAAKRSHLPIALTVDLILVILFTIIGHYTHSHTFDPTGLWSTAWPFLAGLVLAWLLGAVWDRPVSPLHTGGAVWAITVLTALVIRALTGQGTAGAFIVVAASLNLLTLVGWRVVAAALTKSGR
;
A
#
# COMPACT_ATOMS: atom_id res chain seq x y z
N MET A 1 20.14 -24.36 -12.00
CA MET A 1 19.81 -22.95 -11.69
C MET A 1 19.16 -22.94 -10.31
N ALA A 2 19.83 -22.41 -9.28
CA ALA A 2 19.22 -22.29 -7.96
C ALA A 2 18.00 -21.37 -8.08
N ALA A 3 16.80 -21.87 -7.80
CA ALA A 3 15.60 -21.04 -7.76
C ALA A 3 15.86 -19.91 -6.76
N LYS A 4 16.00 -18.66 -7.26
CA LYS A 4 15.98 -17.48 -6.40
C LYS A 4 14.71 -17.59 -5.57
N ARG A 5 14.81 -17.68 -4.24
CA ARG A 5 13.64 -17.53 -3.36
C ARG A 5 13.10 -16.12 -3.63
N SER A 6 12.05 -16.01 -4.45
CA SER A 6 11.43 -14.73 -4.71
C SER A 6 10.60 -14.38 -3.48
N HIS A 7 10.99 -13.33 -2.75
CA HIS A 7 10.18 -12.78 -1.65
C HIS A 7 8.91 -12.05 -2.17
N LEU A 8 8.58 -12.22 -3.46
CA LEU A 8 7.45 -11.60 -4.13
C LEU A 8 6.10 -12.02 -3.52
N PRO A 9 5.81 -13.31 -3.27
CA PRO A 9 4.51 -13.68 -2.70
C PRO A 9 4.31 -13.06 -1.31
N ILE A 10 5.36 -13.08 -0.48
CA ILE A 10 5.32 -12.48 0.86
C ILE A 10 5.11 -10.97 0.77
N ALA A 11 5.87 -10.28 -0.08
CA ALA A 11 5.72 -8.84 -0.25
C ALA A 11 4.31 -8.46 -0.74
N LEU A 12 3.74 -9.23 -1.68
CA LEU A 12 2.39 -8.99 -2.20
C LEU A 12 1.35 -9.20 -1.10
N THR A 13 1.45 -10.29 -0.35
CA THR A 13 0.53 -10.58 0.74
C THR A 13 0.58 -9.51 1.82
N VAL A 14 1.78 -9.08 2.23
CA VAL A 14 1.94 -8.03 3.25
C VAL A 14 1.41 -6.70 2.76
N ASP A 15 1.74 -6.27 1.54
CA ASP A 15 1.22 -5.02 0.97
C ASP A 15 -0.31 -5.03 0.88
N LEU A 16 -0.89 -6.14 0.40
CA LEU A 16 -2.34 -6.29 0.27
C LEU A 16 -3.03 -6.21 1.63
N ILE A 17 -2.54 -6.95 2.63
CA ILE A 17 -3.09 -6.91 4.00
C ILE A 17 -3.01 -5.49 4.55
N LEU A 18 -1.87 -4.81 4.42
CA LEU A 18 -1.67 -3.48 4.97
C LEU A 18 -2.58 -2.43 4.31
N VAL A 19 -2.79 -2.49 2.99
CA VAL A 19 -3.73 -1.61 2.28
C VAL A 19 -5.18 -1.90 2.68
N ILE A 20 -5.55 -3.18 2.83
CA ILE A 20 -6.89 -3.56 3.30
C ILE A 20 -7.12 -3.06 4.73
N LEU A 21 -6.17 -3.28 5.64
CA LEU A 21 -6.28 -2.80 7.02
C LEU A 21 -6.38 -1.28 7.09
N PHE A 22 -5.56 -0.56 6.32
CA PHE A 22 -5.64 0.89 6.21
C PHE A 22 -7.05 1.36 5.79
N THR A 23 -7.63 0.73 4.77
CA THR A 23 -8.95 1.13 4.24
C THR A 23 -10.08 0.78 5.20
N ILE A 24 -10.03 -0.38 5.86
CA ILE A 24 -11.02 -0.78 6.90
C ILE A 24 -10.95 0.17 8.10
N ILE A 25 -9.76 0.38 8.67
CA ILE A 25 -9.58 1.22 9.86
C ILE A 25 -9.93 2.66 9.53
N GLY A 26 -9.45 3.17 8.40
CA GLY A 26 -9.72 4.54 7.94
C GLY A 26 -11.21 4.79 7.73
N HIS A 27 -11.92 3.85 7.09
CA HIS A 27 -13.36 3.95 6.90
C HIS A 27 -14.09 3.97 8.25
N TYR A 28 -13.86 2.95 9.09
CA TYR A 28 -14.52 2.84 10.40
C TYR A 28 -14.27 4.07 11.30
N THR A 29 -13.08 4.66 11.23
CA THR A 29 -12.74 5.86 12.02
C THR A 29 -13.59 7.07 11.64
N HIS A 30 -14.08 7.16 10.40
CA HIS A 30 -14.87 8.30 9.91
C HIS A 30 -16.37 8.02 9.86
N SER A 31 -16.76 6.79 9.49
CA SER A 31 -18.17 6.40 9.36
C SER A 31 -18.76 5.77 10.61
N HIS A 32 -17.91 5.20 11.49
CA HIS A 32 -18.30 4.33 12.59
C HIS A 32 -19.14 3.11 12.17
N THR A 33 -19.09 2.73 10.88
CA THR A 33 -19.82 1.60 10.29
C THR A 33 -18.88 0.62 9.60
N PHE A 34 -19.37 -0.61 9.41
CA PHE A 34 -18.73 -1.65 8.57
C PHE A 34 -19.61 -2.00 7.36
N ASP A 35 -20.25 -1.00 6.74
CA ASP A 35 -21.09 -1.27 5.59
C ASP A 35 -20.24 -1.69 4.37
N PRO A 36 -20.60 -2.78 3.66
CA PRO A 36 -19.78 -3.29 2.57
C PRO A 36 -19.56 -2.30 1.43
N THR A 37 -20.57 -1.48 1.12
CA THR A 37 -20.51 -0.51 0.03
C THR A 37 -19.53 0.63 0.34
N GLY A 38 -19.58 1.19 1.55
CA GLY A 38 -18.67 2.22 2.03
C GLY A 38 -17.23 1.73 2.12
N LEU A 39 -17.04 0.53 2.67
CA LEU A 39 -15.73 -0.13 2.70
C LEU A 39 -15.17 -0.32 1.29
N TRP A 40 -15.96 -0.88 0.38
CA TRP A 40 -15.53 -1.07 -1.01
C TRP A 40 -15.19 0.26 -1.68
N SER A 41 -16.06 1.27 -1.55
CA SER A 41 -15.84 2.61 -2.11
C SER A 41 -14.54 3.26 -1.63
N THR A 42 -14.12 2.96 -0.40
CA THR A 42 -12.86 3.44 0.18
C THR A 42 -11.67 2.61 -0.28
N ALA A 43 -11.84 1.29 -0.39
CA ALA A 43 -10.75 0.35 -0.63
C ALA A 43 -10.32 0.26 -2.09
N TRP A 44 -11.26 0.19 -3.02
CA TRP A 44 -10.97 -0.13 -4.42
C TRP A 44 -9.96 0.83 -5.09
N PRO A 45 -9.94 2.17 -4.84
CA PRO A 45 -8.96 3.06 -5.45
C PRO A 45 -7.53 2.74 -5.02
N PHE A 46 -7.32 2.38 -3.74
CA PHE A 46 -6.01 2.00 -3.20
C PHE A 46 -5.59 0.61 -3.67
N LEU A 47 -6.52 -0.34 -3.74
CA LEU A 47 -6.24 -1.66 -4.29
C LEU A 47 -5.86 -1.57 -5.79
N ALA A 48 -6.56 -0.74 -6.56
CA ALA A 48 -6.21 -0.49 -7.96
C ALA A 48 -4.82 0.15 -8.09
N GLY A 49 -4.50 1.13 -7.24
CA GLY A 49 -3.16 1.72 -7.18
C GLY A 49 -2.07 0.70 -6.82
N LEU A 50 -2.33 -0.18 -5.86
CA LEU A 50 -1.40 -1.24 -5.48
C LEU A 50 -1.17 -2.22 -6.64
N VAL A 51 -2.24 -2.67 -7.29
CA VAL A 51 -2.15 -3.54 -8.47
C VAL A 51 -1.32 -2.85 -9.57
N LEU A 52 -1.58 -1.58 -9.84
CA LEU A 52 -0.82 -0.82 -10.83
C LEU A 52 0.68 -0.75 -10.47
N ALA A 53 1.02 -0.49 -9.20
CA ALA A 53 2.41 -0.46 -8.75
C ALA A 53 3.14 -1.78 -8.99
N TRP A 54 2.46 -2.90 -8.75
CA TRP A 54 3.00 -4.24 -8.98
C TRP A 54 3.14 -4.58 -10.47
N LEU A 55 2.21 -4.15 -11.31
CA LEU A 55 2.25 -4.34 -12.76
C LEU A 55 3.33 -3.49 -13.44
N LEU A 56 3.60 -2.29 -12.93
CA LEU A 56 4.67 -1.41 -13.43
C LEU A 56 6.08 -1.90 -13.03
N GLY A 57 6.20 -3.06 -12.38
CA GLY A 57 7.49 -3.67 -12.08
C GLY A 57 8.24 -3.03 -10.91
N ALA A 58 7.60 -2.16 -10.13
CA ALA A 58 8.23 -1.48 -8.98
C ALA A 58 8.83 -2.46 -7.93
N VAL A 59 8.41 -3.73 -7.97
CA VAL A 59 8.69 -4.75 -6.96
C VAL A 59 9.61 -5.88 -7.46
N TRP A 60 9.80 -6.04 -8.76
CA TRP A 60 10.27 -7.31 -9.33
C TRP A 60 11.73 -7.64 -9.00
N ASP A 61 12.63 -6.64 -9.03
CA ASP A 61 14.06 -6.89 -8.84
C ASP A 61 14.47 -6.96 -7.36
N ARG A 62 13.81 -6.18 -6.50
CA ARG A 62 14.21 -5.98 -5.10
C ARG A 62 12.99 -5.81 -4.18
N PRO A 63 12.13 -6.83 -4.04
CA PRO A 63 10.81 -6.73 -3.41
C PRO A 63 10.80 -6.18 -1.98
N VAL A 64 11.89 -6.40 -1.24
CA VAL A 64 12.07 -5.97 0.16
C VAL A 64 12.89 -4.69 0.32
N SER A 65 13.28 -4.03 -0.78
CA SER A 65 14.03 -2.76 -0.74
C SER A 65 13.14 -1.62 -0.26
N PRO A 66 13.42 -0.97 0.89
CA PRO A 66 12.52 0.04 1.44
C PRO A 66 12.44 1.30 0.57
N LEU A 67 13.58 1.87 0.19
CA LEU A 67 13.61 3.15 -0.53
C LEU A 67 13.21 3.02 -1.99
N HIS A 68 13.70 1.99 -2.68
CA HIS A 68 13.43 1.83 -4.11
C HIS A 68 12.03 1.26 -4.35
N THR A 69 11.77 0.06 -3.84
CA THR A 69 10.51 -0.63 -4.07
C THR A 69 9.40 -0.10 -3.16
N GLY A 70 9.66 0.05 -1.86
CA GLY A 70 8.65 0.59 -0.94
C GLY A 70 8.23 2.01 -1.35
N GLY A 71 9.19 2.88 -1.66
CA GLY A 71 8.92 4.25 -2.12
C GLY A 71 8.11 4.30 -3.42
N ALA A 72 8.48 3.51 -4.43
CA ALA A 72 7.75 3.44 -5.69
C ALA A 72 6.33 2.87 -5.51
N VAL A 73 6.18 1.77 -4.76
CA VAL A 73 4.86 1.17 -4.48
C VAL A 73 3.97 2.14 -3.73
N TRP A 74 4.49 2.81 -2.71
CA TRP A 74 3.76 3.84 -1.97
C TRP A 74 3.30 4.97 -2.88
N ALA A 75 4.22 5.57 -3.65
CA ALA A 75 3.93 6.72 -4.49
C ALA A 75 2.88 6.38 -5.56
N ILE A 76 3.05 5.28 -6.30
CA ILE A 76 2.10 4.85 -7.32
C ILE A 76 0.74 4.55 -6.68
N THR A 77 0.71 3.81 -5.58
CA THR A 77 -0.55 3.44 -4.89
C THR A 77 -1.34 4.67 -4.47
N VAL A 78 -0.69 5.60 -3.77
CA VAL A 78 -1.36 6.80 -3.22
C VAL A 78 -1.77 7.75 -4.35
N LEU A 79 -0.88 8.04 -5.31
CA LEU A 79 -1.19 8.95 -6.40
C LEU A 79 -2.34 8.42 -7.26
N THR A 80 -2.32 7.14 -7.63
CA THR A 80 -3.40 6.51 -8.39
C THR A 80 -4.71 6.52 -7.61
N ALA A 81 -4.69 6.18 -6.32
CA ALA A 81 -5.88 6.21 -5.49
C ALA A 81 -6.48 7.63 -5.42
N LEU A 82 -5.66 8.65 -5.17
CA LEU A 82 -6.11 10.04 -5.08
C LEU A 82 -6.69 10.55 -6.40
N VAL A 83 -6.07 10.22 -7.54
CA VAL A 83 -6.60 10.54 -8.87
C VAL A 83 -7.95 9.88 -9.09
N ILE A 84 -8.05 8.57 -8.85
CA ILE A 84 -9.31 7.83 -8.97
C ILE A 84 -10.40 8.46 -8.10
N ARG A 85 -10.09 8.77 -6.84
CA ARG A 85 -11.04 9.37 -5.89
C ARG A 85 -11.51 10.76 -6.32
N ALA A 86 -10.60 11.58 -6.85
CA ALA A 86 -10.93 12.89 -7.38
C ALA A 86 -11.89 12.77 -8.58
N LEU A 87 -11.60 11.86 -9.52
CA LEU A 87 -12.41 11.64 -10.72
C LEU A 87 -13.79 11.03 -10.42
N THR A 88 -13.92 10.30 -9.31
CA THR A 88 -15.16 9.61 -8.92
C THR A 88 -15.96 10.37 -7.85
N GLY A 89 -15.54 11.57 -7.46
CA GLY A 89 -16.25 12.41 -6.49
C GLY A 89 -16.22 11.86 -5.05
N GLN A 90 -15.31 10.94 -4.73
CA GLN A 90 -15.25 10.28 -3.41
C GLN A 90 -14.61 11.14 -2.30
N GLY A 91 -14.18 12.36 -2.63
CA GLY A 91 -13.59 13.30 -1.68
C GLY A 91 -12.07 13.14 -1.53
N THR A 92 -11.39 14.29 -1.61
CA THR A 92 -9.93 14.46 -1.49
C THR A 92 -9.60 15.65 -0.58
N ALA A 93 -10.26 15.71 0.59
CA ALA A 93 -9.97 16.73 1.59
C ALA A 93 -8.47 16.75 1.93
N GLY A 94 -7.89 17.93 2.18
CA GLY A 94 -6.45 18.05 2.45
C GLY A 94 -5.96 17.13 3.57
N ALA A 95 -6.76 17.01 4.65
CA ALA A 95 -6.47 16.09 5.75
C ALA A 95 -6.45 14.60 5.30
N PHE A 96 -7.38 14.20 4.44
CA PHE A 96 -7.42 12.84 3.88
C PHE A 96 -6.15 12.55 3.07
N ILE A 97 -5.71 13.48 2.22
CA ILE A 97 -4.49 13.32 1.41
C ILE A 97 -3.29 13.07 2.31
N VAL A 98 -3.09 13.92 3.33
CA VAL A 98 -1.96 13.80 4.26
C VAL A 98 -2.01 12.47 5.02
N VAL A 99 -3.14 12.14 5.65
CA VAL A 99 -3.28 10.92 6.44
C VAL A 99 -3.13 9.66 5.58
N ALA A 100 -3.78 9.61 4.41
CA ALA A 100 -3.68 8.48 3.50
C ALA A 100 -2.24 8.29 3.01
N ALA A 101 -1.56 9.37 2.62
CA ALA A 101 -0.16 9.32 2.19
C ALA A 101 0.76 8.87 3.33
N SER A 102 0.65 9.45 4.52
CA SER A 102 1.52 9.13 5.66
C SER A 102 1.30 7.72 6.19
N LEU A 103 0.06 7.24 6.31
CA LEU A 103 -0.21 5.88 6.77
C LEU A 103 0.25 4.84 5.76
N ASN A 104 -0.01 5.04 4.46
CA ASN A 104 0.50 4.13 3.44
C ASN A 104 2.03 4.17 3.35
N LEU A 105 2.67 5.31 3.59
CA LEU A 105 4.13 5.40 3.66
C LEU A 105 4.64 4.54 4.83
N LEU A 106 4.07 4.75 6.01
CA LEU A 106 4.43 4.02 7.22
C LEU A 106 4.25 2.51 7.03
N THR A 107 3.16 2.07 6.43
CA THR A 107 2.90 0.64 6.26
C THR A 107 3.75 0.07 5.13
N LEU A 108 3.61 0.54 3.89
CA LEU A 108 4.26 -0.04 2.69
C LEU A 108 5.79 0.11 2.71
N VAL A 109 6.32 1.21 3.24
CA VAL A 109 7.77 1.39 3.40
C VAL A 109 8.25 0.81 4.72
N GLY A 110 7.54 1.08 5.82
CA GLY A 110 8.00 0.71 7.16
C GLY A 110 8.16 -0.79 7.37
N TRP A 111 7.26 -1.63 6.84
CA TRP A 111 7.43 -3.10 6.97
C TRP A 111 8.70 -3.58 6.25
N ARG A 112 9.06 -2.96 5.12
CA ARG A 112 10.29 -3.25 4.39
C ARG A 112 11.52 -2.80 5.16
N VAL A 113 11.46 -1.65 5.84
CA VAL A 113 12.53 -1.19 6.75
C VAL A 113 12.75 -2.23 7.85
N VAL A 114 11.67 -2.73 8.47
CA VAL A 114 11.75 -3.77 9.50
C VAL A 114 12.35 -5.06 8.94
N ALA A 115 11.87 -5.54 7.78
CA ALA A 115 12.40 -6.75 7.14
C ALA A 115 13.90 -6.60 6.79
N ALA A 116 14.32 -5.44 6.29
CA ALA A 116 15.72 -5.15 6.00
C ALA A 116 16.59 -5.08 7.27
N ALA A 117 16.06 -4.57 8.38
CA ALA A 117 16.78 -4.54 9.66
C ALA A 117 16.96 -5.95 10.25
N LEU A 118 15.90 -6.77 10.23
CA LEU A 118 15.93 -8.14 10.75
C LEU A 118 16.88 -9.04 9.94
N THR A 119 16.96 -8.85 8.61
CA THR A 119 17.88 -9.61 7.75
C THR A 119 19.35 -9.19 7.90
N LYS A 120 19.62 -7.92 8.24
CA LYS A 120 20.98 -7.46 8.57
C LYS A 120 21.46 -7.99 9.92
N SER A 121 20.58 -8.09 10.91
CA SER A 121 20.93 -8.48 12.27
C SER A 121 21.22 -9.99 12.46
N GLY A 122 20.90 -10.81 11.46
CA GLY A 122 21.19 -12.25 11.44
C GLY A 122 22.47 -12.65 10.69
N ARG A 123 23.30 -11.67 10.29
CA ARG A 123 24.64 -11.86 9.74
C ARG A 123 25.68 -11.39 10.74
#